data_AF-A0A450VRJ3-F1
#
_entry.id   AF-A0A450VRJ3-F1
#
_cell.length_a   1.000
_cell.length_b   1.000
_cell.length_c   1.000
_cell.angle_alpha   90.00
_cell.angle_beta   90.00
_cell.angle_gamma   90.00
#
_symmetry.space_group_name_H-M   'P 1'
#
loop_
_entity.id
_entity.type
_entity.pdbx_description
1 polymer ?
#
loop_
_entity_poly.entity_id
_entity_poly.type
_entity_poly.pdbx_seq_one_letter_code
_entity_poly.pdbx_strand_id
1 'polypeptide(L)'
;MSEKHLTPTQIEFLKRKAKELCRKDPTLSHNQALDLLAKEHGCNNWSILAKHHRPTSYPGLRFQRGTEDMRQALRVVGPPENPYRDTESRLDRAFRQVDDICESFVSAENAVTYAIDYVTTLLTVPRFHMYSASVVYHEMRCWLPYCAHPTETDNRILVNRYYKPVGRKSREWVDYGDFKHLILKLDADRLKEFSHDGTSESYLFYDGNPPWHSRKHAEGYLERLKILLHVMKH
;
A
#
# COMPACT_ATOMS: atom_id res chain seq x y z
N MET A 1 -9.69 26.01 -11.98
CA MET A 1 -10.21 24.66 -11.61
C MET A 1 -9.07 23.69 -11.82
N SER A 2 -8.65 22.97 -10.78
CA SER A 2 -7.49 22.09 -10.84
C SER A 2 -7.80 20.89 -11.72
N GLU A 3 -7.14 20.75 -12.87
CA GLU A 3 -7.23 19.54 -13.71
C GLU A 3 -6.70 18.36 -12.90
N LYS A 4 -7.60 17.48 -12.44
CA LYS A 4 -7.24 16.22 -11.80
C LYS A 4 -6.91 15.22 -12.89
N HIS A 5 -5.63 15.07 -13.21
CA HIS A 5 -5.19 14.02 -14.11
C HIS A 5 -5.27 12.65 -13.43
N LEU A 6 -5.85 11.66 -14.12
CA LEU A 6 -6.00 10.30 -13.62
C LEU A 6 -4.85 9.42 -14.10
N THR A 7 -4.31 8.58 -13.21
CA THR A 7 -3.25 7.61 -13.54
C THR A 7 -3.79 6.44 -14.36
N PRO A 8 -2.93 5.68 -15.08
CA PRO A 8 -3.36 4.48 -15.81
C PRO A 8 -4.05 3.45 -14.92
N THR A 9 -3.58 3.30 -13.69
CA THR A 9 -4.17 2.42 -12.68
C THR A 9 -5.56 2.91 -12.25
N GLN A 10 -5.75 4.21 -12.08
CA GLN A 10 -7.07 4.80 -11.77
C GLN A 10 -8.06 4.60 -12.92
N ILE A 11 -7.61 4.65 -14.19
CA ILE A 11 -8.45 4.36 -15.34
C ILE A 11 -8.88 2.89 -15.36
N GLU A 12 -7.96 1.95 -15.12
CA GLU A 12 -8.32 0.54 -15.00
C GLU A 12 -9.26 0.26 -13.82
N PHE A 13 -9.06 0.95 -12.70
CA PHE A 13 -10.00 0.90 -11.57
C PHE A 13 -11.40 1.41 -11.96
N LEU A 14 -11.51 2.53 -12.66
CA LEU A 14 -12.80 3.06 -13.11
C LEU A 14 -13.49 2.12 -14.10
N LYS A 15 -12.72 1.47 -14.99
CA LYS A 15 -13.27 0.40 -15.85
C LYS A 15 -13.77 -0.79 -15.05
N ARG A 16 -13.08 -1.18 -13.97
CA ARG A 16 -13.51 -2.25 -13.06
C ARG A 16 -14.77 -1.86 -12.29
N LYS A 17 -14.80 -0.67 -11.70
CA LYS A 17 -15.98 -0.10 -11.01
C LYS A 17 -17.19 -0.01 -11.96
N ALA A 18 -16.98 0.33 -13.23
CA ALA A 18 -18.04 0.31 -14.24
C ALA A 18 -18.58 -1.11 -14.49
N LYS A 19 -17.72 -2.13 -14.53
CA LYS A 19 -18.15 -3.54 -14.64
C LYS A 19 -18.94 -3.99 -13.41
N GLU A 20 -18.53 -3.59 -12.21
CA GLU A 20 -19.27 -3.88 -10.98
C GLU A 20 -20.63 -3.19 -10.94
N LEU A 21 -20.73 -1.95 -11.40
CA LEU A 21 -22.00 -1.23 -11.54
C LEU A 21 -22.94 -1.95 -12.50
N CYS A 22 -22.45 -2.43 -13.65
CA CYS A 22 -23.27 -3.22 -14.58
C CYS A 22 -23.72 -4.57 -13.99
N ARG A 23 -22.94 -5.16 -13.07
CA ARG A 23 -23.35 -6.39 -12.36
C ARG A 23 -24.44 -6.13 -11.32
N LYS A 24 -24.44 -4.94 -10.69
CA LYS A 24 -25.42 -4.53 -9.69
C LYS A 24 -26.70 -3.99 -10.30
N ASP A 25 -26.60 -3.35 -11.47
CA ASP A 25 -27.72 -2.84 -12.23
C ASP A 25 -27.64 -3.35 -13.69
N PRO A 26 -28.39 -4.42 -14.01
CA PRO A 26 -28.40 -5.02 -15.34
C PRO A 26 -28.95 -4.11 -16.44
N THR A 27 -29.59 -2.99 -16.08
CA THR A 27 -30.18 -2.04 -17.05
C THR A 27 -29.15 -1.04 -17.59
N LEU A 28 -28.02 -0.91 -16.90
CA LEU A 28 -26.92 -0.03 -17.29
C LEU A 28 -25.96 -0.72 -18.26
N SER A 29 -25.76 -0.12 -19.44
CA SER A 29 -24.69 -0.56 -20.33
C SER A 29 -23.31 -0.14 -19.80
N HIS A 30 -22.26 -0.88 -20.17
CA HIS A 30 -20.89 -0.59 -19.73
C HIS A 30 -20.44 0.83 -20.04
N ASN A 31 -20.82 1.37 -21.21
CA ASN A 31 -20.50 2.76 -21.58
C ASN A 31 -21.24 3.77 -20.72
N GLN A 32 -22.52 3.53 -20.39
CA GLN A 32 -23.27 4.40 -19.48
C GLN A 32 -22.68 4.38 -18.07
N ALA A 33 -22.23 3.22 -17.59
CA ALA A 33 -21.55 3.12 -16.30
C ALA A 33 -20.21 3.88 -16.28
N LEU A 34 -19.43 3.81 -17.37
CA LEU A 34 -18.20 4.61 -17.52
C LEU A 34 -18.47 6.11 -17.56
N ASP A 35 -19.53 6.55 -18.24
CA ASP A 35 -19.92 7.96 -18.31
C ASP A 35 -20.45 8.49 -16.97
N LEU A 36 -21.16 7.68 -16.19
CA LEU A 36 -21.56 8.02 -14.82
C LEU A 36 -20.34 8.25 -13.93
N LEU A 37 -19.38 7.33 -13.98
CA LEU A 37 -18.12 7.49 -13.26
C LEU A 37 -17.33 8.70 -13.76
N ALA A 38 -17.32 8.98 -15.06
CA ALA A 38 -16.65 10.17 -15.58
C ALA A 38 -17.26 11.47 -15.02
N LYS A 39 -18.58 11.52 -14.84
CA LYS A 39 -19.29 12.66 -14.23
C LYS A 39 -18.97 12.82 -12.74
N GLU A 40 -18.80 11.72 -11.99
CA GLU A 40 -18.29 11.79 -10.60
C GLU A 40 -16.90 12.45 -10.53
N HIS A 41 -16.11 12.30 -11.58
CA HIS A 41 -14.78 12.90 -11.73
C HIS A 41 -14.79 14.27 -12.43
N GLY A 42 -15.97 14.88 -12.63
CA GLY A 42 -16.13 16.21 -13.21
C GLY A 42 -15.94 16.28 -14.74
N CYS A 43 -15.95 15.13 -15.42
CA CYS A 43 -15.87 15.04 -16.88
C CYS A 43 -17.23 14.70 -17.50
N ASN A 44 -17.55 15.30 -18.65
CA ASN A 44 -18.86 15.10 -19.28
C ASN A 44 -19.10 13.68 -19.82
N ASN A 45 -18.02 12.98 -20.20
CA ASN A 45 -18.05 11.61 -20.69
C ASN A 45 -16.69 10.93 -20.52
N TRP A 46 -16.68 9.61 -20.64
CA TRP A 46 -15.49 8.77 -20.52
C TRP A 46 -14.41 9.12 -21.55
N SER A 47 -14.79 9.48 -22.78
CA SER A 47 -13.82 9.81 -23.83
C SER A 47 -12.99 11.04 -23.49
N ILE A 48 -13.57 12.04 -22.81
CA ILE A 48 -12.85 13.23 -22.32
C ILE A 48 -11.93 12.82 -21.17
N LEU A 49 -12.48 12.10 -20.19
CA LEU A 49 -11.72 11.61 -19.03
C LEU A 49 -10.50 10.75 -19.46
N ALA A 50 -10.70 9.85 -20.42
CA ALA A 50 -9.66 8.99 -21.00
C ALA A 50 -8.70 9.73 -21.94
N LYS A 51 -9.06 10.90 -22.48
CA LYS A 51 -8.15 11.76 -23.27
C LYS A 51 -7.22 12.60 -22.40
N HIS A 52 -7.65 12.97 -21.19
CA HIS A 52 -6.77 13.59 -20.19
C HIS A 52 -5.71 12.62 -19.63
N HIS A 53 -5.79 11.33 -20.00
CA HIS A 53 -4.79 10.28 -19.79
C HIS A 53 -3.77 10.22 -20.96
N ARG A 54 -3.05 11.32 -21.22
CA ARG A 54 -1.74 11.11 -21.86
C ARG A 54 -0.85 10.43 -20.80
N PRO A 55 -0.10 9.38 -21.13
CA PRO A 55 0.86 8.79 -20.22
C PRO A 55 2.02 9.78 -20.06
N THR A 56 1.81 10.81 -19.25
CA THR A 56 2.90 11.43 -18.53
C THR A 56 3.44 10.33 -17.61
N SER A 57 4.72 9.99 -17.78
CA SER A 57 5.47 9.17 -16.83
C SER A 57 5.29 9.79 -15.45
N TYR A 58 4.32 9.30 -14.68
CA TYR A 58 4.12 9.77 -13.32
C TYR A 58 5.31 9.25 -12.53
N PRO A 59 6.02 10.10 -11.80
CA PRO A 59 6.93 9.59 -10.79
C PRO A 59 6.08 8.73 -9.84
N GLY A 60 6.47 7.46 -9.65
CA GLY A 60 5.77 6.55 -8.74
C GLY A 60 5.58 7.17 -7.36
N LEU A 61 4.66 6.64 -6.55
CA LEU A 61 4.37 7.18 -5.21
C LEU A 61 5.66 7.32 -4.40
N ARG A 62 5.91 8.51 -3.86
CA ARG A 62 7.06 8.80 -2.99
C ARG A 62 6.60 9.05 -1.57
N PHE A 63 7.41 8.64 -0.61
CA PHE A 63 7.19 9.01 0.78
C PHE A 63 7.61 10.48 0.99
N GLN A 64 6.79 11.28 1.67
CA GLN A 64 6.97 12.73 1.76
C GLN A 64 7.11 13.29 3.19
N ARG A 65 6.90 12.47 4.24
CA ARG A 65 6.97 13.00 5.62
C ARG A 65 8.40 13.34 6.00
N GLY A 66 8.56 14.45 6.70
CA GLY A 66 9.81 14.76 7.41
C GLY A 66 9.90 14.05 8.77
N THR A 67 11.03 14.24 9.45
CA THR A 67 11.27 13.70 10.80
C THR A 67 10.22 14.17 11.82
N GLU A 68 9.78 15.43 11.74
CA GLU A 68 8.78 15.97 12.68
C GLU A 68 7.39 15.36 12.46
N ASP A 69 6.95 15.28 11.20
CA ASP A 69 5.67 14.68 10.84
C ASP A 69 5.63 13.21 11.26
N MET A 70 6.74 12.49 11.05
CA MET A 70 6.87 11.10 11.51
C MET A 70 6.82 10.99 13.04
N ARG A 71 7.49 11.90 13.76
CA ARG A 71 7.41 11.96 15.23
C ARG A 71 6.00 12.23 15.72
N GLN A 72 5.26 13.09 15.03
CA GLN A 72 3.87 13.38 15.36
C GLN A 72 2.97 12.16 15.08
N ALA A 73 3.17 11.47 13.96
CA ALA A 73 2.42 10.27 13.58
C ALA A 73 2.68 9.05 14.50
N LEU A 74 3.84 9.01 15.17
CA LEU A 74 4.17 8.01 16.20
C LEU A 74 3.39 8.18 17.50
N ARG A 75 2.78 9.34 17.76
CA ARG A 75 2.00 9.57 18.97
C ARG A 75 0.73 8.73 18.96
N VAL A 76 0.29 8.32 20.14
CA VAL A 76 -1.01 7.69 20.34
C VAL A 76 -2.10 8.65 19.89
N VAL A 77 -3.06 8.17 19.11
CA VAL A 77 -4.22 8.97 18.73
C VAL A 77 -5.00 9.41 19.97
N GLY A 78 -5.56 10.63 19.93
CA GLY A 78 -6.28 11.20 21.06
C GLY A 78 -7.45 10.32 21.55
N PRO A 79 -8.01 10.60 22.73
CA PRO A 79 -9.29 10.00 23.13
C PRO A 79 -10.42 10.42 22.17
N PRO A 80 -11.51 9.66 22.08
CA PRO A 80 -12.71 10.08 21.35
C PRO A 80 -13.20 11.43 21.88
N GLU A 81 -13.80 12.25 21.01
CA GLU A 81 -14.31 13.58 21.38
C GLU A 81 -15.43 13.49 22.41
N ASN A 82 -16.24 12.43 22.34
CA ASN A 82 -17.27 12.13 23.33
C ASN A 82 -17.24 10.65 23.73
N PRO A 83 -16.55 10.28 24.81
CA PRO A 83 -16.42 8.88 25.24
C PRO A 83 -17.74 8.22 25.65
N TYR A 84 -18.82 8.99 25.85
CA TYR A 84 -20.14 8.45 26.18
C TYR A 84 -20.98 8.10 24.94
N ARG A 85 -20.62 8.62 23.76
CA ARG A 85 -21.29 8.31 22.48
C ARG A 85 -20.42 7.51 21.53
N ASP A 86 -19.11 7.65 21.65
CA ASP A 86 -18.14 7.04 20.77
C ASP A 86 -17.43 5.90 21.50
N THR A 87 -17.88 4.68 21.18
CA THR A 87 -17.29 3.43 21.69
C THR A 87 -16.10 2.98 20.83
N GLU A 88 -15.68 3.75 19.83
CA GLU A 88 -14.55 3.41 18.96
C GLU A 88 -13.26 3.35 19.79
N SER A 89 -12.55 2.23 19.68
CA SER A 89 -11.27 2.09 20.38
C SER A 89 -10.22 3.00 19.76
N ARG A 90 -9.19 3.38 20.52
CA ARG A 90 -8.05 4.13 19.95
C ARG A 90 -7.34 3.37 18.83
N LEU A 91 -7.38 2.04 18.86
CA LEU A 91 -6.83 1.19 17.80
C LEU A 91 -7.61 1.36 16.51
N ASP A 92 -8.94 1.28 16.59
CA ASP A 92 -9.82 1.45 15.42
C ASP A 92 -9.68 2.86 14.84
N ARG A 93 -9.59 3.89 15.69
CA ARG A 93 -9.31 5.28 15.27
C ARG A 93 -7.98 5.43 14.56
N ALA A 94 -6.92 4.81 15.08
CA ALA A 94 -5.60 4.86 14.47
C ALA A 94 -5.60 4.14 13.12
N PHE A 95 -6.20 2.95 13.05
CA PHE A 95 -6.36 2.21 11.80
C PHE A 95 -7.19 2.98 10.77
N ARG A 96 -8.28 3.65 11.20
CA ARG A 96 -9.14 4.45 10.32
C ARG A 96 -8.40 5.60 9.64
N GLN A 97 -7.40 6.19 10.30
CA GLN A 97 -6.58 7.28 9.76
C GLN A 97 -5.55 6.84 8.72
N VAL A 98 -5.29 5.54 8.58
CA VAL A 98 -4.38 5.04 7.53
C VAL A 98 -5.07 5.08 6.18
N ASP A 99 -4.40 5.57 5.14
CA ASP A 99 -4.93 5.54 3.78
C ASP A 99 -4.73 4.18 3.11
N ASP A 100 -5.59 3.83 2.15
CA ASP A 100 -5.29 2.76 1.20
C ASP A 100 -4.46 3.34 0.05
N ILE A 101 -3.20 2.92 -0.06
CA ILE A 101 -2.26 3.44 -1.05
C ILE A 101 -1.86 2.39 -2.10
N CYS A 102 -2.50 1.21 -2.09
CA CYS A 102 -2.13 0.09 -2.97
C CYS A 102 -2.11 0.52 -4.45
N GLU A 103 -3.18 1.15 -4.90
CA GLU A 103 -3.36 1.58 -6.30
C GLU A 103 -2.49 2.78 -6.69
N SER A 104 -1.86 3.43 -5.71
CA SER A 104 -0.93 4.53 -5.96
C SER A 104 0.47 4.04 -6.34
N PHE A 105 0.79 2.77 -6.06
CA PHE A 105 2.04 2.18 -6.51
C PHE A 105 1.98 1.85 -8.00
N VAL A 106 3.00 2.29 -8.74
CA VAL A 106 3.12 2.00 -10.18
C VAL A 106 3.79 0.66 -10.45
N SER A 107 4.54 0.12 -9.48
CA SER A 107 5.24 -1.16 -9.56
C SER A 107 5.60 -1.69 -8.17
N ALA A 108 5.99 -2.96 -8.08
CA ALA A 108 6.59 -3.55 -6.88
C ALA A 108 7.86 -2.80 -6.46
N GLU A 109 8.70 -2.40 -7.43
CA GLU A 109 9.92 -1.61 -7.17
C GLU A 109 9.58 -0.27 -6.50
N ASN A 110 8.52 0.41 -6.99
CA ASN A 110 8.05 1.64 -6.40
C ASN A 110 7.55 1.44 -4.95
N ALA A 111 6.82 0.35 -4.67
CA ALA A 111 6.40 0.00 -3.32
C ALA A 111 7.58 -0.26 -2.36
N VAL A 112 8.61 -0.98 -2.83
CA VAL A 112 9.83 -1.22 -2.02
C VAL A 112 10.61 0.08 -1.80
N THR A 113 10.72 0.93 -2.80
CA THR A 113 11.39 2.24 -2.69
C THR A 113 10.66 3.14 -1.68
N TYR A 114 9.33 3.20 -1.77
CA TYR A 114 8.49 3.88 -0.78
C TYR A 114 8.72 3.35 0.64
N ALA A 115 8.80 2.02 0.80
CA ALA A 115 9.06 1.38 2.09
C ALA A 115 10.46 1.73 2.64
N ILE A 116 11.49 1.77 1.78
CA ILE A 116 12.85 2.19 2.16
C ILE A 116 12.83 3.63 2.67
N ASP A 117 12.22 4.55 1.92
CA ASP A 117 12.13 5.95 2.31
C ASP A 117 11.36 6.10 3.63
N TYR A 118 10.22 5.40 3.77
CA TYR A 118 9.41 5.38 5.00
C TYR A 118 10.23 4.96 6.22
N VAL A 119 10.91 3.80 6.15
CA VAL A 119 11.66 3.26 7.29
C VAL A 119 12.90 4.09 7.57
N THR A 120 13.56 4.63 6.53
CA THR A 120 14.67 5.56 6.69
C THR A 120 14.25 6.79 7.48
N THR A 121 13.12 7.42 7.12
CA THR A 121 12.57 8.55 7.88
C THR A 121 12.13 8.14 9.28
N LEU A 122 11.52 6.98 9.45
CA LEU A 122 11.14 6.47 10.78
C LEU A 122 12.36 6.39 11.71
N LEU A 123 13.48 5.91 11.19
CA LEU A 123 14.72 5.76 11.95
C LEU A 123 15.39 7.10 12.29
N THR A 124 15.01 8.23 11.70
CA THR A 124 15.52 9.54 12.13
C THR A 124 14.88 10.03 13.44
N VAL A 125 13.76 9.44 13.88
CA VAL A 125 13.08 9.85 15.11
C VAL A 125 13.83 9.33 16.35
N PRO A 126 14.34 10.19 17.25
CA PRO A 126 15.21 9.76 18.35
C PRO A 126 14.54 8.75 19.30
N ARG A 127 13.28 8.99 19.67
CA ARG A 127 12.50 8.09 20.54
C ARG A 127 11.73 7.09 19.70
N PHE A 128 12.36 5.95 19.42
CA PHE A 128 11.76 4.86 18.67
C PHE A 128 10.92 3.98 19.62
N HIS A 129 9.67 4.38 19.84
CA HIS A 129 8.70 3.58 20.57
C HIS A 129 7.36 3.64 19.85
N MET A 130 6.76 2.47 19.59
CA MET A 130 5.57 2.36 18.77
C MET A 130 4.41 1.76 19.56
N TYR A 131 3.36 2.55 19.74
CA TYR A 131 2.13 2.08 20.33
C TYR A 131 1.22 1.52 19.26
N SER A 132 0.50 0.44 19.55
CA SER A 132 -0.51 -0.10 18.64
C SER A 132 -1.61 0.91 18.30
N ALA A 133 -1.85 1.89 19.18
CA ALA A 133 -2.78 2.99 18.97
C ALA A 133 -2.16 4.23 18.27
N SER A 134 -1.02 4.10 17.60
CA SER A 134 -0.47 5.14 16.71
C SER A 134 -0.80 4.85 15.25
N VAL A 135 -0.85 5.89 14.42
CA VAL A 135 -1.11 5.73 12.97
C VAL A 135 0.03 4.95 12.31
N VAL A 136 1.28 5.26 12.69
CA VAL A 136 2.50 4.59 12.17
C VAL A 136 2.46 3.08 12.37
N TYR A 137 1.95 2.58 13.51
CA TYR A 137 1.81 1.14 13.72
C TYR A 137 0.96 0.47 12.64
N HIS A 138 -0.16 1.09 12.27
CA HIS A 138 -1.06 0.54 11.26
C HIS A 138 -0.55 0.77 9.84
N GLU A 139 0.10 1.90 9.58
CA GLU A 139 0.79 2.15 8.31
C GLU A 139 1.83 1.08 8.04
N MET A 140 2.71 0.78 9.00
CA MET A 140 3.73 -0.26 8.82
C MET A 140 3.12 -1.63 8.51
N ARG A 141 1.94 -1.93 9.04
CA ARG A 141 1.25 -3.21 8.80
C ARG A 141 0.50 -3.25 7.47
N CYS A 142 0.13 -2.10 6.89
CA CYS A 142 -0.62 -2.02 5.63
C CYS A 142 0.27 -1.67 4.43
N TRP A 143 1.18 -0.71 4.61
CA TRP A 143 1.96 -0.06 3.57
C TRP A 143 3.31 -0.71 3.32
N LEU A 144 3.84 -1.47 4.28
CA LEU A 144 5.18 -2.05 4.14
C LEU A 144 5.11 -3.54 3.75
N PRO A 145 6.03 -4.01 2.88
CA PRO A 145 6.12 -5.41 2.51
C PRO A 145 6.44 -6.31 3.71
N TYR A 146 5.65 -7.35 3.90
CA TYR A 146 5.88 -8.42 4.87
C TYR A 146 6.63 -9.59 4.25
N CYS A 147 6.14 -10.07 3.10
CA CYS A 147 6.80 -11.12 2.32
C CYS A 147 6.44 -11.01 0.83
N ALA A 148 7.18 -11.77 0.02
CA ALA A 148 6.84 -12.04 -1.36
C ALA A 148 6.05 -13.36 -1.46
N HIS A 149 4.73 -13.25 -1.37
CA HIS A 149 3.84 -14.41 -1.27
C HIS A 149 3.70 -15.14 -2.61
N PRO A 150 3.66 -16.49 -2.65
CA PRO A 150 3.41 -17.22 -3.88
C PRO A 150 2.02 -16.90 -4.45
N THR A 151 1.92 -16.86 -5.77
CA THR A 151 0.64 -16.80 -6.50
C THR A 151 0.28 -18.17 -7.04
N GLU A 152 -0.86 -18.30 -7.74
CA GLU A 152 -1.22 -19.54 -8.45
C GLU A 152 -0.25 -19.89 -9.59
N THR A 153 0.54 -18.91 -10.01
CA THR A 153 1.65 -19.08 -10.97
C THR A 153 2.99 -19.07 -10.24
N ASP A 154 4.08 -19.48 -10.89
CA ASP A 154 5.46 -19.36 -10.35
C ASP A 154 5.93 -17.92 -10.06
N ASN A 155 5.04 -16.93 -10.19
CA ASN A 155 5.27 -15.56 -9.77
C ASN A 155 4.95 -15.35 -8.27
N ARG A 156 5.48 -14.25 -7.74
CA ARG A 156 5.28 -13.83 -6.34
C ARG A 156 4.62 -12.45 -6.31
N ILE A 157 3.92 -12.11 -5.24
CA ILE A 157 3.32 -10.78 -5.02
C ILE A 157 3.80 -10.19 -3.69
N LEU A 158 4.12 -8.89 -3.67
CA LEU A 158 4.38 -8.20 -2.40
C LEU A 158 3.10 -8.08 -1.61
N VAL A 159 3.09 -8.65 -0.41
CA VAL A 159 1.97 -8.52 0.53
C VAL A 159 2.41 -7.85 1.83
N ASN A 160 1.46 -7.19 2.48
CA ASN A 160 1.62 -6.59 3.80
C ASN A 160 1.36 -7.61 4.92
N ARG A 161 1.39 -7.18 6.20
CA ARG A 161 1.28 -8.08 7.35
C ARG A 161 -0.07 -8.82 7.43
N TYR A 162 -1.10 -8.32 6.74
CA TYR A 162 -2.41 -8.95 6.65
C TYR A 162 -2.55 -9.90 5.45
N TYR A 163 -1.44 -10.21 4.76
CA TYR A 163 -1.45 -10.97 3.51
C TYR A 163 -2.38 -10.33 2.47
N LYS A 164 -2.32 -9.01 2.36
CA LYS A 164 -2.98 -8.24 1.30
C LYS A 164 -1.91 -7.57 0.44
N PRO A 165 -2.20 -7.25 -0.83
CA PRO A 165 -1.29 -6.47 -1.66
C PRO A 165 -0.77 -5.25 -0.91
N VAL A 166 0.55 -5.01 -0.99
CA VAL A 166 1.19 -3.92 -0.26
C VAL A 166 0.49 -2.58 -0.52
N GLY A 167 0.21 -1.83 0.55
CA GLY A 167 -0.55 -0.59 0.52
C GLY A 167 -2.04 -0.76 0.79
N ARG A 168 -2.60 -1.97 0.66
CA ARG A 168 -4.04 -2.22 0.82
C ARG A 168 -4.44 -2.17 2.29
N LYS A 169 -5.49 -1.41 2.59
CA LYS A 169 -6.14 -1.32 3.89
C LYS A 169 -7.49 -2.03 3.83
N SER A 170 -7.47 -3.35 3.81
CA SER A 170 -8.67 -4.18 3.93
C SER A 170 -8.33 -5.50 4.60
N ARG A 171 -9.34 -6.16 5.18
CA ARG A 171 -9.24 -7.55 5.65
C ARG A 171 -9.90 -8.53 4.69
N GLU A 172 -10.64 -8.02 3.72
CA GLU A 172 -11.40 -8.82 2.75
C GLU A 172 -10.47 -9.66 1.88
N TRP A 173 -10.98 -10.80 1.43
CA TRP A 173 -10.29 -11.63 0.46
C TRP A 173 -10.10 -10.85 -0.85
N VAL A 174 -8.96 -11.07 -1.51
CA VAL A 174 -8.62 -10.44 -2.78
C VAL A 174 -7.95 -11.46 -3.69
N ASP A 175 -8.19 -11.35 -4.99
CA ASP A 175 -7.44 -12.08 -6.00
C ASP A 175 -6.13 -11.36 -6.29
N TYR A 176 -4.99 -12.02 -6.06
CA TYR A 176 -3.67 -11.43 -6.34
C TYR A 176 -3.43 -11.17 -7.83
N GLY A 177 -4.11 -11.90 -8.72
CA GLY A 177 -4.06 -11.68 -10.17
C GLY A 177 -4.52 -10.29 -10.59
N ASP A 178 -5.33 -9.61 -9.76
CA ASP A 178 -5.79 -8.24 -10.01
C ASP A 178 -4.70 -7.17 -9.80
N PHE A 179 -3.60 -7.52 -9.13
CA PHE A 179 -2.54 -6.62 -8.69
C PHE A 179 -1.21 -6.87 -9.42
N LYS A 180 -1.29 -6.98 -10.76
CA LYS A 180 -0.13 -7.28 -11.63
C LYS A 180 1.06 -6.34 -11.45
N HIS A 181 0.80 -5.08 -11.06
CA HIS A 181 1.85 -4.10 -10.81
C HIS A 181 2.70 -4.44 -9.57
N LEU A 182 2.21 -5.27 -8.65
CA LEU A 182 2.93 -5.72 -7.45
C LEU A 182 3.51 -7.14 -7.60
N ILE A 183 3.43 -7.73 -8.79
CA ILE A 183 4.00 -9.04 -9.09
C ILE A 183 5.49 -8.91 -9.33
N LEU A 184 6.25 -9.84 -8.76
CA LEU A 184 7.68 -10.01 -8.94
C LEU A 184 8.00 -11.40 -9.49
N LYS A 185 9.10 -11.43 -10.26
CA LYS A 185 9.66 -12.62 -10.88
C LYS A 185 11.07 -12.81 -10.32
N LEU A 186 11.17 -13.55 -9.24
CA LEU A 186 12.43 -13.87 -8.58
C LEU A 186 12.54 -15.38 -8.46
N ASP A 187 13.71 -15.92 -8.80
CA ASP A 187 14.04 -17.33 -8.55
C ASP A 187 14.29 -17.57 -7.05
N ALA A 188 14.45 -18.85 -6.69
CA ALA A 188 14.64 -19.26 -5.30
C ALA A 188 15.92 -18.68 -4.66
N ASP A 189 16.98 -18.50 -5.43
CA ASP A 189 18.25 -18.00 -4.91
C ASP A 189 18.13 -16.52 -4.52
N ARG A 190 17.52 -15.70 -5.40
CA ARG A 190 17.23 -14.29 -5.11
C ARG A 190 16.24 -14.12 -3.96
N LEU A 191 15.27 -15.02 -3.83
CA LEU A 191 14.33 -15.01 -2.71
C LEU A 191 15.05 -15.21 -1.37
N LYS A 192 16.09 -16.06 -1.32
CA LYS A 192 16.87 -16.28 -0.09
C LYS A 192 17.68 -15.06 0.32
N GLU A 193 18.22 -14.30 -0.63
CA GLU A 193 19.12 -13.16 -0.34
C GLU A 193 18.53 -12.12 0.60
N PHE A 194 17.24 -11.79 0.46
CA PHE A 194 16.57 -10.82 1.34
C PHE A 194 15.78 -11.46 2.48
N SER A 195 15.67 -12.78 2.51
CA SER A 195 14.85 -13.49 3.48
C SER A 195 15.40 -13.34 4.89
N HIS A 196 14.51 -13.26 5.86
CA HIS A 196 14.90 -13.28 7.27
C HIS A 196 15.31 -14.71 7.69
N ASP A 197 16.47 -14.85 8.31
CA ASP A 197 16.94 -16.12 8.87
C ASP A 197 15.93 -16.74 9.85
N GLY A 198 15.69 -18.06 9.73
CA GLY A 198 14.72 -18.76 10.58
C GLY A 198 13.25 -18.55 10.18
N THR A 199 13.00 -17.98 9.01
CA THR A 199 11.67 -17.96 8.37
C THR A 199 11.67 -18.78 7.10
N SER A 200 10.49 -19.09 6.55
CA SER A 200 10.40 -19.59 5.18
C SER A 200 10.95 -18.54 4.21
N GLU A 201 11.51 -18.99 3.09
CA GLU A 201 11.95 -18.12 2.01
C GLU A 201 10.88 -17.08 1.67
N SER A 202 11.32 -15.89 1.24
CA SER A 202 10.55 -14.70 0.84
C SER A 202 10.02 -13.77 1.95
N TYR A 203 10.26 -14.06 3.23
CA TYR A 203 9.81 -13.22 4.34
C TYR A 203 10.85 -12.17 4.74
N LEU A 204 10.44 -10.91 4.90
CA LEU A 204 11.32 -9.82 5.32
C LEU A 204 11.44 -9.72 6.86
N PHE A 205 10.49 -10.28 7.59
CA PHE A 205 10.48 -10.40 9.05
C PHE A 205 9.43 -11.43 9.49
N TYR A 206 9.37 -11.75 10.79
CA TYR A 206 8.34 -12.58 11.42
C TYR A 206 7.85 -11.94 12.72
N ASP A 207 6.95 -12.62 13.44
CA ASP A 207 6.29 -12.06 14.63
C ASP A 207 7.21 -11.81 15.83
N GLY A 208 8.35 -12.48 15.91
CA GLY A 208 9.32 -12.27 16.98
C GLY A 208 10.22 -11.05 16.77
N ASN A 209 10.30 -10.52 15.54
CA ASN A 209 11.20 -9.42 15.20
C ASN A 209 10.60 -8.35 14.25
N PRO A 210 9.31 -8.01 14.35
CA PRO A 210 8.72 -7.05 13.44
C PRO A 210 9.38 -5.68 13.60
N PRO A 211 9.42 -4.89 12.52
CA PRO A 211 10.16 -3.62 12.50
C PRO A 211 9.63 -2.58 13.49
N TRP A 212 8.39 -2.70 13.97
CA TRP A 212 7.82 -1.82 14.98
C TRP A 212 8.17 -2.18 16.44
N HIS A 213 8.77 -3.35 16.71
CA HIS A 213 9.12 -3.72 18.09
C HIS A 213 10.35 -2.99 18.62
N SER A 214 11.35 -2.75 17.79
CA SER A 214 12.57 -2.04 18.20
C SER A 214 13.27 -1.39 17.02
N ARG A 215 14.10 -0.38 17.31
CA ARG A 215 14.97 0.28 16.33
C ARG A 215 15.86 -0.74 15.60
N LYS A 216 16.46 -1.70 16.34
CA LYS A 216 17.30 -2.76 15.77
C LYS A 216 16.54 -3.62 14.76
N HIS A 217 15.27 -3.93 15.03
CA HIS A 217 14.44 -4.69 14.09
C HIS A 217 14.07 -3.86 12.85
N ALA A 218 13.77 -2.58 12.99
CA ALA A 218 13.57 -1.68 11.86
C ALA A 218 14.81 -1.52 10.99
N GLU A 219 16.00 -1.41 11.59
CA GLU A 219 17.28 -1.36 10.87
C GLU A 219 17.53 -2.64 10.06
N GLY A 220 17.37 -3.82 10.69
CA GLY A 220 17.51 -5.08 9.98
C GLY A 220 16.49 -5.23 8.84
N TYR A 221 15.25 -4.76 9.07
CA TYR A 221 14.21 -4.77 8.05
C TYR A 221 14.54 -3.83 6.87
N LEU A 222 15.09 -2.64 7.16
CA LEU A 222 15.55 -1.69 6.14
C LEU A 222 16.65 -2.31 5.25
N GLU A 223 17.62 -3.00 5.84
CA GLU A 223 18.68 -3.66 5.05
C GLU A 223 18.10 -4.74 4.12
N ARG A 224 17.14 -5.56 4.61
CA ARG A 224 16.46 -6.54 3.75
C ARG A 224 15.63 -5.89 2.65
N LEU A 225 14.98 -4.75 2.90
CA LEU A 225 14.30 -3.98 1.84
C LEU A 225 15.29 -3.50 0.77
N LYS A 226 16.48 -3.04 1.15
CA LYS A 226 17.53 -2.63 0.20
C LYS A 226 18.01 -3.82 -0.64
N ILE A 227 18.23 -4.97 -0.02
CA ILE A 227 18.59 -6.22 -0.74
C ILE A 227 17.47 -6.62 -1.70
N LEU A 228 16.21 -6.60 -1.24
CA LEU A 228 15.05 -6.86 -2.10
C LEU A 228 15.03 -5.92 -3.32
N LEU A 229 15.24 -4.61 -3.12
CA LEU A 229 15.30 -3.65 -4.23
C LEU A 229 16.45 -3.98 -5.20
N HIS A 230 17.59 -4.41 -4.68
CA HIS A 230 18.75 -4.79 -5.49
C HIS A 230 18.45 -6.01 -6.37
N VAL A 231 17.95 -7.10 -5.79
CA VAL A 231 17.64 -8.36 -6.52
C VAL A 231 16.45 -8.22 -7.48
N MET A 232 15.64 -7.18 -7.34
CA MET A 232 14.57 -6.85 -8.30
C MET A 232 15.09 -6.15 -9.57
N LYS A 233 16.26 -5.52 -9.50
CA LYS A 233 16.84 -4.73 -10.61
C LYS A 233 17.86 -5.51 -11.45
N HIS A 234 18.43 -6.55 -10.89
CA HIS A 234 19.45 -7.41 -11.49
C HIS A 234 18.89 -8.81 -11.62
#